data_AF-A0A7S4SD15-F1
#
_entry.id   AF-A0A7S4SD15-F1
#
_cell.length_a   1.000
_cell.length_b   1.000
_cell.length_c   1.000
_cell.angle_alpha   90.00
_cell.angle_beta   90.00
_cell.angle_gamma   90.00
#
_symmetry.space_group_name_H-M   'P 1'
#
loop_
_entity.id
_entity.type
_entity.pdbx_description
1 polymer ?
#
loop_
_entity_poly.entity_id
_entity_poly.type
_entity_poly.pdbx_seq_one_letter_code
_entity_poly.pdbx_strand_id
1 'polypeptide(L)'
;MTTSTSAFAKTAALAALLASLASQANGHGYINSPRSRNIVAYLDGPDWTGDPQPDTPHRDYNPMSLNRGGICGVSPDVLNATHKVNYAHPPNYSGGLMPMNIQATYAQGSVIEFEVILTAHHMGHVEYYACPLEKHGDTPSQACFDAHPLTFVEDVSYGLQPDPNYPNRCYVPPASVMDVGGAPQGALMKHKFKLPDDLNAEYALIQWHYVTGNTCFDEGYHQYFNPGPFAQANLADCNQPLDQCGEVGAGGQPEQFWNCIEVSITPTNNAPPSPIPPAGPGSIGCAAELVGGGGPTPPYPPTPPSPPPPTPSPVASPPTPNPTLPPTTPNPTPALTFPVPTTSPTSSPSSSPVDPVPTVTPTGTPPTAGPPPPPEDREGDSRMIAYLGNWQSCPSPNQYDAYTHIVIAFAVSYTWSPDQNNCDTQCNIGSPVPICNNANNQALVDLWRSQGKKVILSFGGAGMGGSWAGDNNYCWEYCFGKEDHVISQLDTIVRAQNFDGVDIDYEYFYEDNAGYRTGVTGADARYFLDTVTSGLRTTLPEGSIVTHAPMDPDMIAYLGNWQSCPSPNQYDAYTHIVIAFAVSYTWSSYQNNCDAQCNIGSPVPICNNANNQALVDTWRNQGKKVILSFG
;
A
#
# COMPACT_ATOMS: atom_id res chain seq x y z
N MET A 1 26.45 -55.92 22.17
CA MET A 1 25.32 -55.28 21.46
C MET A 1 25.55 -53.78 21.46
N THR A 2 26.35 -53.25 20.53
CA THR A 2 26.64 -51.81 20.44
C THR A 2 27.13 -51.46 19.04
N THR A 3 26.31 -51.72 18.02
CA THR A 3 26.54 -51.27 16.63
C THR A 3 25.21 -51.26 15.86
N SER A 4 24.35 -50.26 16.06
CA SER A 4 23.21 -50.06 15.12
C SER A 4 22.56 -48.68 15.13
N THR A 5 22.89 -47.79 16.07
CA THR A 5 22.20 -46.48 16.18
C THR A 5 22.81 -45.37 15.32
N SER A 6 24.07 -45.48 14.90
CA SER A 6 24.76 -44.41 14.16
C SER A 6 24.51 -44.42 12.64
N ALA A 7 24.10 -45.55 12.07
CA ALA A 7 23.85 -45.67 10.62
C ALA A 7 22.48 -45.09 10.22
N PHE A 8 21.45 -45.27 11.06
CA PHE A 8 20.10 -44.74 10.84
C PHE A 8 20.02 -43.21 10.96
N ALA A 9 20.76 -42.61 11.89
CA ALA A 9 20.77 -41.16 12.06
C ALA A 9 21.41 -40.42 10.86
N LYS A 10 22.43 -41.02 10.22
CA LYS A 10 23.10 -40.43 9.05
C LYS A 10 22.28 -40.56 7.76
N THR A 11 21.48 -41.61 7.62
CA THR A 11 20.58 -41.78 6.47
C THR A 11 19.35 -40.89 6.58
N ALA A 12 18.79 -40.70 7.78
CA ALA A 12 17.70 -39.76 8.02
C ALA A 12 18.13 -38.29 7.81
N ALA A 13 19.34 -37.92 8.26
CA ALA A 13 19.87 -36.58 8.04
C ALA A 13 20.18 -36.29 6.57
N LEU A 14 20.64 -37.28 5.79
CA LEU A 14 20.89 -37.11 4.36
C LEU A 14 19.57 -37.03 3.55
N ALA A 15 18.53 -37.77 3.95
CA ALA A 15 17.20 -37.67 3.35
C ALA A 15 16.49 -36.34 3.69
N ALA A 16 16.65 -35.83 4.91
CA ALA A 16 16.16 -34.51 5.30
C ALA A 16 16.93 -33.38 4.59
N LEU A 17 18.24 -33.55 4.37
CA LEU A 17 19.07 -32.59 3.63
C LEU A 17 18.77 -32.60 2.12
N LEU A 18 18.45 -33.77 1.55
CA LEU A 18 17.96 -33.91 0.17
C LEU A 18 16.53 -33.37 0.00
N ALA A 19 15.67 -33.48 1.03
CA ALA A 19 14.33 -32.88 1.04
C ALA A 19 14.38 -31.35 1.17
N SER A 20 15.37 -30.79 1.88
CA SER A 20 15.62 -29.34 1.90
C SER A 20 16.35 -28.79 0.67
N LEU A 21 16.83 -29.67 -0.22
CA LEU A 21 17.42 -29.32 -1.53
C LEU A 21 16.43 -29.50 -2.69
N ALA A 22 15.19 -29.91 -2.40
CA ALA A 22 14.08 -29.59 -3.28
C ALA A 22 13.88 -28.08 -3.20
N SER A 23 14.68 -27.35 -3.97
CA SER A 23 14.26 -26.08 -4.52
C SER A 23 12.79 -26.23 -4.91
N GLN A 24 11.92 -25.39 -4.38
CA GLN A 24 10.56 -25.29 -4.88
C GLN A 24 10.70 -25.12 -6.39
N ALA A 25 10.41 -26.15 -7.16
CA ALA A 25 10.40 -26.08 -8.61
C ALA A 25 9.19 -25.21 -8.94
N ASN A 26 9.40 -23.91 -8.95
CA ASN A 26 8.37 -22.91 -9.20
C ASN A 26 8.55 -22.43 -10.64
N GLY A 27 7.70 -22.95 -11.53
CA GLY A 27 7.51 -22.40 -12.88
C GLY A 27 6.84 -23.40 -13.81
N HIS A 28 5.63 -23.09 -14.31
CA HIS A 28 4.86 -24.01 -15.16
C HIS A 28 4.07 -23.35 -16.30
N GLY A 29 4.56 -22.23 -16.83
CA GLY A 29 4.27 -21.81 -18.20
C GLY A 29 3.87 -20.35 -18.36
N TYR A 30 3.96 -19.84 -19.59
CA TYR A 30 3.47 -18.52 -19.97
C TYR A 30 3.07 -18.44 -21.44
N ILE A 31 2.37 -17.37 -21.80
CA ILE A 31 2.17 -17.01 -23.21
C ILE A 31 3.32 -16.15 -23.71
N ASN A 32 4.05 -16.72 -24.67
CA ASN A 32 5.21 -16.13 -25.34
C ASN A 32 4.81 -15.21 -26.48
N SER A 33 3.76 -15.58 -27.24
CA SER A 33 3.28 -14.78 -28.35
C SER A 33 1.75 -14.86 -28.50
N PRO A 34 1.06 -13.71 -28.56
CA PRO A 34 1.55 -12.38 -28.18
C PRO A 34 1.99 -12.36 -26.70
N ARG A 35 2.94 -11.50 -26.34
CA ARG A 35 3.55 -11.55 -25.00
C ARG A 35 2.51 -11.27 -23.91
N SER A 36 2.44 -12.15 -22.92
CA SER A 36 1.69 -11.86 -21.70
C SER A 36 2.33 -10.74 -20.89
N ARG A 37 1.56 -10.07 -20.02
CA ARG A 37 2.03 -8.96 -19.16
C ARG A 37 3.26 -9.36 -18.32
N ASN A 38 3.29 -10.58 -17.78
CA ASN A 38 4.42 -11.15 -17.05
C ASN A 38 5.68 -11.33 -17.91
N ILE A 39 5.52 -11.58 -19.20
CA ILE A 39 6.65 -11.69 -20.12
C ILE A 39 7.13 -10.34 -20.62
N VAL A 40 6.23 -9.37 -20.77
CA VAL A 40 6.62 -7.97 -20.92
C VAL A 40 7.44 -7.53 -19.70
N ALA A 41 6.96 -7.77 -18.49
CA ALA A 41 7.69 -7.47 -17.26
C ALA A 41 9.08 -8.14 -17.22
N TYR A 42 9.16 -9.43 -17.53
CA TYR A 42 10.44 -10.18 -17.54
C TYR A 42 11.44 -9.72 -18.62
N LEU A 43 10.97 -9.41 -19.83
CA LEU A 43 11.85 -9.06 -20.95
C LEU A 43 12.19 -7.57 -21.00
N ASP A 44 11.19 -6.72 -20.75
CA ASP A 44 11.28 -5.28 -20.99
C ASP A 44 11.60 -4.50 -19.70
N GLY A 45 11.43 -5.10 -18.51
CA GLY A 45 11.89 -4.52 -17.24
C GLY A 45 13.42 -4.56 -17.13
N PRO A 46 14.10 -3.54 -16.59
CA PRO A 46 15.56 -3.53 -16.46
C PRO A 46 16.03 -4.58 -15.45
N ASP A 47 17.22 -5.14 -15.69
CA ASP A 47 17.90 -5.93 -14.67
C ASP A 47 18.57 -5.01 -13.63
N TRP A 48 19.24 -5.61 -12.64
CA TRP A 48 19.89 -4.91 -11.53
C TRP A 48 21.00 -3.91 -11.92
N THR A 49 21.33 -3.79 -13.21
CA THR A 49 22.41 -2.93 -13.71
C THR A 49 21.92 -1.71 -14.50
N GLY A 50 20.61 -1.60 -14.75
CA GLY A 50 20.03 -0.45 -15.44
C GLY A 50 19.54 0.64 -14.48
N ASP A 51 19.68 1.90 -14.88
CA ASP A 51 18.95 3.05 -14.30
C ASP A 51 17.54 3.09 -14.94
N PRO A 52 16.49 2.63 -14.25
CA PRO A 52 15.16 2.47 -14.86
C PRO A 52 14.48 3.82 -15.01
N GLN A 53 13.81 4.05 -16.15
CA GLN A 53 12.87 5.17 -16.21
C GLN A 53 11.63 4.83 -15.37
N PRO A 54 10.94 5.83 -14.78
CA PRO A 54 9.84 5.59 -13.86
C PRO A 54 8.72 4.69 -14.40
N ASP A 55 8.50 4.72 -15.71
CA ASP A 55 7.46 4.00 -16.45
C ASP A 55 7.90 2.65 -17.01
N THR A 56 9.16 2.24 -16.81
CA THR A 56 9.62 0.92 -17.26
C THR A 56 8.92 -0.20 -16.49
N PRO A 57 8.61 -1.36 -17.09
CA PRO A 57 7.99 -2.46 -16.37
C PRO A 57 8.82 -2.88 -15.14
N HIS A 58 8.16 -3.19 -14.02
CA HIS A 58 8.82 -3.84 -12.89
C HIS A 58 9.27 -5.23 -13.33
N ARG A 59 10.56 -5.52 -13.23
CA ARG A 59 11.08 -6.81 -13.70
C ARG A 59 10.56 -7.95 -12.83
N ASP A 60 9.79 -8.83 -13.44
CA ASP A 60 9.49 -10.14 -12.88
C ASP A 60 10.61 -11.10 -13.24
N TYR A 61 11.15 -11.86 -12.28
CA TYR A 61 12.16 -12.88 -12.58
C TYR A 61 11.62 -14.31 -12.51
N ASN A 62 10.33 -14.45 -12.20
CA ASN A 62 9.62 -15.70 -12.19
C ASN A 62 8.29 -15.62 -12.96
N PRO A 63 8.33 -15.22 -14.25
CA PRO A 63 7.13 -14.98 -15.06
C PRO A 63 6.36 -16.27 -15.37
N MET A 64 6.88 -17.44 -14.98
CA MET A 64 6.31 -18.76 -15.21
C MET A 64 5.31 -19.20 -14.14
N SER A 65 5.21 -18.44 -13.04
CA SER A 65 4.70 -18.95 -11.76
C SER A 65 3.46 -18.21 -11.29
N LEU A 66 2.65 -17.72 -12.23
CA LEU A 66 1.41 -17.02 -11.95
C LEU A 66 0.29 -18.03 -11.65
N ASN A 67 0.44 -18.78 -10.56
CA ASN A 67 -0.42 -19.92 -10.21
C ASN A 67 -1.42 -19.63 -9.08
N ARG A 68 -1.58 -18.35 -8.72
CA ARG A 68 -2.54 -17.88 -7.72
C ARG A 68 -3.26 -16.64 -8.22
N GLY A 69 -4.40 -16.34 -7.61
CA GLY A 69 -5.13 -15.09 -7.80
C GLY A 69 -6.35 -15.21 -8.69
N GLY A 70 -6.32 -16.03 -9.74
CA GLY A 70 -7.55 -16.41 -10.45
C GLY A 70 -8.01 -15.51 -11.59
N ILE A 71 -7.51 -14.26 -11.74
CA ILE A 71 -7.78 -13.43 -12.92
C ILE A 71 -6.58 -13.40 -13.88
N CYS A 72 -5.60 -12.52 -13.65
CA CYS A 72 -4.41 -12.45 -14.50
C CYS A 72 -3.20 -13.15 -13.88
N GLY A 73 -3.40 -13.73 -12.70
CA GLY A 73 -2.38 -14.45 -11.95
C GLY A 73 -1.48 -13.54 -11.13
N VAL A 74 -0.90 -14.13 -10.10
CA VAL A 74 -0.04 -13.47 -9.12
C VAL A 74 1.28 -14.24 -9.05
N SER A 75 2.41 -13.54 -9.22
CA SER A 75 3.74 -14.13 -9.04
C SER A 75 4.37 -13.68 -7.72
N PRO A 76 5.13 -14.55 -7.03
CA PRO A 76 5.98 -14.11 -5.93
C PRO A 76 7.11 -13.24 -6.49
N ASP A 77 7.33 -12.05 -5.91
CA ASP A 77 8.47 -11.21 -6.26
C ASP A 77 9.74 -11.85 -5.67
N VAL A 78 10.61 -12.35 -6.53
CA VAL A 78 11.91 -12.90 -6.11
C VAL A 78 12.85 -11.87 -5.49
N LEU A 79 12.60 -10.57 -5.71
CA LEU A 79 13.36 -9.48 -5.09
C LEU A 79 12.89 -9.20 -3.67
N ASN A 80 11.66 -9.57 -3.38
CA ASN A 80 11.07 -9.46 -2.07
C ASN A 80 10.10 -10.62 -1.86
N ALA A 81 10.56 -11.68 -1.18
CA ALA A 81 9.78 -12.91 -0.97
C ALA A 81 8.43 -12.71 -0.23
N THR A 82 8.17 -11.52 0.33
CA THR A 82 6.88 -11.12 0.91
C THR A 82 5.97 -10.34 -0.05
N HIS A 83 6.54 -9.78 -1.13
CA HIS A 83 5.81 -9.06 -2.17
C HIS A 83 5.30 -10.03 -3.24
N LYS A 84 4.08 -9.78 -3.72
CA LYS A 84 3.45 -10.54 -4.79
C LYS A 84 3.01 -9.57 -5.88
N VAL A 85 3.37 -9.87 -7.13
CA VAL A 85 3.01 -9.05 -8.27
C VAL A 85 1.68 -9.53 -8.84
N ASN A 86 0.64 -8.71 -8.78
CA ASN A 86 -0.66 -9.01 -9.39
C ASN A 86 -0.72 -8.48 -10.83
N TYR A 87 -0.89 -9.39 -11.79
CA TYR A 87 -0.93 -9.04 -13.20
C TYR A 87 -2.28 -8.54 -13.72
N ALA A 88 -3.30 -8.42 -12.85
CA ALA A 88 -4.48 -7.63 -13.14
C ALA A 88 -4.11 -6.14 -13.24
N HIS A 89 -3.12 -5.71 -12.44
CA HIS A 89 -2.56 -4.36 -12.42
C HIS A 89 -1.02 -4.44 -12.37
N PRO A 90 -0.36 -4.82 -13.49
CA PRO A 90 1.09 -5.02 -13.51
C PRO A 90 1.83 -3.73 -13.13
N PRO A 91 2.77 -3.75 -12.18
CA PRO A 91 3.49 -2.55 -11.78
C PRO A 91 4.60 -2.18 -12.78
N ASN A 92 4.85 -0.89 -12.90
CA ASN A 92 6.09 -0.32 -13.41
C ASN A 92 7.12 -0.23 -12.27
N TYR A 93 8.35 0.14 -12.61
CA TYR A 93 9.47 0.22 -11.69
C TYR A 93 9.22 1.19 -10.52
N SER A 94 8.39 2.22 -10.71
CA SER A 94 8.01 3.17 -9.66
C SER A 94 6.78 2.75 -8.85
N GLY A 95 6.29 1.52 -9.03
CA GLY A 95 5.08 1.01 -8.36
C GLY A 95 3.75 1.51 -8.94
N GLY A 96 3.78 2.35 -9.98
CA GLY A 96 2.58 2.72 -10.74
C GLY A 96 2.17 1.62 -11.71
N LEU A 97 1.06 1.77 -12.44
CA LEU A 97 0.67 0.81 -13.48
C LEU A 97 1.69 0.80 -14.63
N MET A 98 2.04 -0.38 -15.13
CA MET A 98 2.82 -0.56 -16.35
C MET A 98 2.15 0.18 -17.51
N PRO A 99 2.89 0.91 -18.35
CA PRO A 99 2.31 1.58 -19.51
C PRO A 99 1.58 0.60 -20.44
N MET A 100 0.53 1.11 -21.08
CA MET A 100 -0.24 0.35 -22.05
C MET A 100 0.70 -0.23 -23.12
N ASN A 101 0.63 -1.54 -23.33
CA ASN A 101 1.52 -2.25 -24.24
C ASN A 101 0.74 -3.27 -25.07
N ILE A 102 -0.07 -2.78 -26.02
CA ILE A 102 -0.82 -3.61 -26.98
C ILE A 102 0.15 -4.52 -27.75
N GLN A 103 0.08 -5.82 -27.49
CA GLN A 103 0.94 -6.80 -28.17
C GLN A 103 0.43 -7.22 -29.54
N ALA A 104 -0.88 -7.08 -29.79
CA ALA A 104 -1.47 -7.42 -31.07
C ALA A 104 -2.79 -6.67 -31.32
N THR A 105 -3.09 -6.47 -32.60
CA THR A 105 -4.38 -5.97 -33.06
C THR A 105 -5.03 -7.03 -33.93
N TYR A 106 -6.24 -7.44 -33.57
CA TYR A 106 -6.98 -8.48 -34.25
C TYR A 106 -8.26 -7.94 -34.88
N ALA A 107 -8.77 -8.66 -35.88
CA ALA A 107 -10.12 -8.45 -36.36
C ALA A 107 -11.11 -9.25 -35.48
N GLN A 108 -12.26 -8.66 -35.17
CA GLN A 108 -13.39 -9.35 -34.56
C GLN A 108 -13.69 -10.68 -35.30
N GLY A 109 -13.93 -11.75 -34.54
CA GLY A 109 -14.20 -13.09 -35.09
C GLY A 109 -13.01 -13.79 -35.77
N SER A 110 -11.81 -13.20 -35.77
CA SER A 110 -10.64 -13.80 -36.44
C SER A 110 -10.10 -15.02 -35.69
N VAL A 111 -9.46 -15.91 -36.45
CA VAL A 111 -8.65 -17.01 -35.92
C VAL A 111 -7.24 -16.47 -35.66
N ILE A 112 -6.79 -16.61 -34.43
CA ILE A 112 -5.50 -16.11 -33.93
C ILE A 112 -4.66 -17.27 -33.41
N GLU A 113 -3.34 -17.16 -33.54
CA GLU A 113 -2.37 -18.16 -33.08
C GLU A 113 -1.73 -17.71 -31.77
N PHE A 114 -1.56 -18.64 -30.83
CA PHE A 114 -0.84 -18.45 -29.59
C PHE A 114 0.39 -19.36 -29.54
N GLU A 115 1.46 -18.84 -28.97
CA GLU A 115 2.63 -19.61 -28.57
C GLU A 115 2.72 -19.62 -27.05
N VAL A 116 2.61 -20.82 -26.46
CA VAL A 116 2.76 -21.07 -25.03
C VAL A 116 4.08 -21.78 -24.79
N ILE A 117 4.79 -21.36 -23.74
CA ILE A 117 6.01 -22.00 -23.28
C ILE A 117 5.73 -22.68 -21.94
N LEU A 118 5.93 -23.99 -21.88
CA LEU A 118 5.82 -24.79 -20.67
C LEU A 118 7.22 -25.12 -20.15
N THR A 119 7.66 -24.47 -19.08
CA THR A 119 8.96 -24.79 -18.43
C THR A 119 8.93 -26.13 -17.71
N ALA A 120 7.74 -26.63 -17.40
CA ALA A 120 7.53 -27.96 -16.88
C ALA A 120 6.21 -28.54 -17.43
N HIS A 121 6.28 -29.80 -17.84
CA HIS A 121 5.21 -30.48 -18.56
C HIS A 121 4.29 -31.21 -17.59
N HIS A 122 3.21 -30.53 -17.19
CA HIS A 122 2.21 -31.07 -16.26
C HIS A 122 0.96 -31.61 -16.95
N MET A 123 1.04 -31.86 -18.26
CA MET A 123 -0.08 -32.28 -19.10
C MET A 123 -1.27 -31.32 -18.95
N GLY A 124 -2.51 -31.79 -19.05
CA GLY A 124 -3.66 -30.90 -18.86
C GLY A 124 -4.07 -30.19 -20.15
N HIS A 125 -4.64 -28.99 -20.03
CA HIS A 125 -5.17 -28.23 -21.15
C HIS A 125 -5.14 -26.73 -20.87
N VAL A 126 -5.17 -25.95 -21.95
CA VAL A 126 -5.26 -24.49 -21.90
C VAL A 126 -6.60 -24.04 -22.47
N GLU A 127 -7.13 -22.97 -21.88
CA GLU A 127 -8.33 -22.26 -22.30
C GLU A 127 -8.04 -20.77 -22.44
N TYR A 128 -8.87 -20.09 -23.22
CA TYR A 128 -8.71 -18.67 -23.52
C TYR A 128 -10.03 -17.93 -23.41
N TYR A 129 -9.96 -16.77 -22.80
CA TYR A 129 -11.11 -15.89 -22.59
C TYR A 129 -10.71 -14.45 -22.91
N ALA A 130 -11.64 -13.63 -23.35
CA ALA A 130 -11.37 -12.21 -23.60
C ALA A 130 -12.24 -11.31 -22.73
N CYS A 131 -11.75 -10.12 -22.39
CA CYS A 131 -12.52 -9.14 -21.64
C CYS A 131 -12.32 -7.76 -22.26
N PRO A 132 -13.38 -7.14 -22.83
CA PRO A 132 -13.31 -5.74 -23.25
C PRO A 132 -13.27 -4.83 -22.01
N LEU A 133 -12.42 -3.82 -22.05
CA LEU A 133 -12.27 -2.85 -20.96
C LEU A 133 -12.57 -1.44 -21.46
N GLU A 134 -13.01 -0.57 -20.56
CA GLU A 134 -13.40 0.81 -20.87
C GLU A 134 -12.16 1.67 -21.14
N LYS A 135 -11.12 1.46 -20.33
CA LYS A 135 -9.82 2.10 -20.47
C LYS A 135 -8.70 1.23 -19.90
N HIS A 136 -7.47 1.59 -20.26
CA HIS A 136 -6.28 1.01 -19.66
C HIS A 136 -6.23 1.28 -18.14
N GLY A 137 -5.93 0.22 -17.38
CA GLY A 137 -5.89 0.24 -15.93
C GLY A 137 -7.20 -0.09 -15.23
N ASP A 138 -8.29 -0.33 -15.97
CA ASP A 138 -9.50 -0.89 -15.37
C ASP A 138 -9.24 -2.31 -14.86
N THR A 139 -9.86 -2.64 -13.73
CA THR A 139 -9.77 -3.97 -13.14
C THR A 139 -10.63 -4.96 -13.93
N PRO A 140 -10.04 -5.99 -14.58
CA PRO A 140 -10.81 -7.04 -15.22
C PRO A 140 -11.54 -7.88 -14.16
N SER A 141 -12.64 -8.52 -14.55
CA SER A 141 -13.36 -9.48 -13.70
C SER A 141 -13.44 -10.83 -14.40
N GLN A 142 -13.47 -11.92 -13.64
CA GLN A 142 -13.65 -13.25 -14.23
C GLN A 142 -14.98 -13.37 -14.98
N ALA A 143 -16.06 -12.76 -14.48
CA ALA A 143 -17.35 -12.73 -15.17
C ALA A 143 -17.29 -12.10 -16.58
N CYS A 144 -16.37 -11.14 -16.79
CA CYS A 144 -16.13 -10.56 -18.11
C CYS A 144 -15.45 -11.56 -19.04
N PHE A 145 -14.43 -12.27 -18.55
CA PHE A 145 -13.75 -13.33 -19.29
C PHE A 145 -14.70 -14.49 -19.64
N ASP A 146 -15.45 -14.99 -18.65
CA ASP A 146 -16.40 -16.10 -18.81
C ASP A 146 -17.52 -15.79 -19.82
N ALA A 147 -17.84 -14.50 -20.04
CA ALA A 147 -18.82 -14.07 -21.03
C ALA A 147 -18.31 -14.15 -22.47
N HIS A 148 -16.98 -14.25 -22.67
CA HIS A 148 -16.35 -14.20 -23.99
C HIS A 148 -15.26 -15.29 -24.15
N PRO A 149 -15.63 -16.59 -24.08
CA PRO A 149 -14.71 -17.69 -24.33
C PRO A 149 -14.26 -17.70 -25.79
N LEU A 150 -12.99 -17.96 -26.03
CA LEU A 150 -12.49 -18.25 -27.37
C LEU A 150 -12.74 -19.72 -27.70
N THR A 151 -12.96 -20.00 -28.98
CA THR A 151 -13.17 -21.38 -29.46
C THR A 151 -11.87 -21.97 -29.99
N PHE A 152 -11.48 -23.15 -29.54
CA PHE A 152 -10.30 -23.85 -30.05
C PHE A 152 -10.52 -24.28 -31.51
N VAL A 153 -9.52 -24.05 -32.37
CA VAL A 153 -9.60 -24.31 -33.82
C VAL A 153 -8.62 -25.39 -34.26
N GLU A 154 -7.35 -25.28 -33.85
CA GLU A 154 -6.28 -26.12 -34.38
C GLU A 154 -5.15 -26.27 -33.36
N ASP A 155 -4.75 -27.49 -33.05
CA ASP A 155 -3.48 -27.80 -32.40
C ASP A 155 -2.41 -27.86 -33.50
N VAL A 156 -1.58 -26.83 -33.56
CA VAL A 156 -0.55 -26.68 -34.61
C VAL A 156 0.66 -27.55 -34.28
N SER A 157 0.92 -27.82 -33.00
CA SER A 157 2.07 -28.59 -32.54
C SER A 157 1.92 -30.10 -32.80
N TYR A 158 0.73 -30.66 -32.63
CA TYR A 158 0.52 -32.12 -32.71
C TYR A 158 -0.71 -32.56 -33.51
N GLY A 159 -1.68 -31.68 -33.75
CA GLY A 159 -2.87 -31.99 -34.55
C GLY A 159 -3.99 -32.70 -33.79
N LEU A 160 -4.07 -32.55 -32.46
CA LEU A 160 -5.26 -32.95 -31.71
C LEU A 160 -6.52 -32.28 -32.25
N GLN A 161 -7.60 -33.07 -32.36
CA GLN A 161 -8.88 -32.57 -32.85
C GLN A 161 -9.64 -31.86 -31.72
N PRO A 162 -10.48 -30.84 -32.00
CA PRO A 162 -11.29 -30.23 -30.95
C PRO A 162 -12.16 -31.24 -30.21
N ASP A 163 -12.28 -31.11 -28.87
CA ASP A 163 -13.24 -31.89 -28.09
C ASP A 163 -14.66 -31.35 -28.34
N PRO A 164 -15.59 -32.17 -28.87
CA PRO A 164 -16.97 -31.73 -29.09
C PRO A 164 -17.72 -31.29 -27.82
N ASN A 165 -17.34 -31.80 -26.64
CA ASN A 165 -17.98 -31.45 -25.37
C ASN A 165 -17.34 -30.24 -24.69
N TYR A 166 -16.07 -29.97 -24.99
CA TYR A 166 -15.28 -28.87 -24.42
C TYR A 166 -14.56 -28.10 -25.53
N PRO A 167 -15.30 -27.36 -26.38
CA PRO A 167 -14.78 -26.76 -27.61
C PRO A 167 -13.82 -25.59 -27.38
N ASN A 168 -13.62 -25.16 -26.13
CA ASN A 168 -12.68 -24.12 -25.71
C ASN A 168 -11.33 -24.69 -25.23
N ARG A 169 -11.13 -26.02 -25.23
CA ARG A 169 -9.91 -26.65 -24.69
C ARG A 169 -8.90 -27.02 -25.77
N CYS A 170 -7.66 -26.63 -25.55
CA CYS A 170 -6.50 -27.19 -26.26
C CYS A 170 -5.66 -28.01 -25.28
N TYR A 171 -5.57 -29.33 -25.51
CA TYR A 171 -4.83 -30.22 -24.63
C TYR A 171 -3.34 -30.15 -24.89
N VAL A 172 -2.54 -30.22 -23.82
CA VAL A 172 -1.08 -30.14 -23.90
C VAL A 172 -0.53 -31.37 -24.64
N PRO A 173 0.19 -31.21 -25.77
CA PRO A 173 0.78 -32.32 -26.52
C PRO A 173 1.85 -33.07 -25.72
N PRO A 174 2.27 -34.28 -26.11
CA PRO A 174 3.34 -34.98 -25.42
C PRO A 174 4.65 -34.19 -25.47
N ALA A 175 5.42 -34.16 -24.38
CA ALA A 175 6.69 -33.44 -24.35
C ALA A 175 7.65 -33.85 -25.49
N SER A 176 7.58 -35.10 -25.95
CA SER A 176 8.46 -35.65 -26.99
C SER A 176 8.27 -35.07 -28.40
N VAL A 177 7.18 -34.33 -28.64
CA VAL A 177 6.86 -33.75 -29.95
C VAL A 177 6.92 -32.22 -29.97
N MET A 178 7.20 -31.60 -28.83
CA MET A 178 7.25 -30.14 -28.73
C MET A 178 8.68 -29.65 -28.94
N ASP A 179 8.80 -28.60 -29.74
CA ASP A 179 10.05 -27.86 -29.87
C ASP A 179 10.38 -27.11 -28.57
N VAL A 180 11.59 -26.57 -28.47
CA VAL A 180 12.00 -25.70 -27.35
C VAL A 180 11.99 -24.25 -27.82
N GLY A 181 11.43 -23.36 -27.01
CA GLY A 181 11.36 -21.92 -27.33
C GLY A 181 11.31 -21.05 -26.08
N GLY A 182 11.16 -19.74 -26.30
CA GLY A 182 10.93 -18.76 -25.25
C GLY A 182 12.16 -18.30 -24.47
N ALA A 183 11.95 -17.30 -23.63
CA ALA A 183 12.87 -16.82 -22.61
C ALA A 183 12.03 -16.34 -21.39
N PRO A 184 11.99 -17.10 -20.26
CA PRO A 184 12.73 -18.35 -19.98
C PRO A 184 12.39 -19.51 -20.92
N GLN A 185 13.35 -20.39 -21.20
CA GLN A 185 13.18 -21.49 -22.16
C GLN A 185 12.28 -22.60 -21.63
N GLY A 186 11.44 -23.17 -22.49
CA GLY A 186 10.59 -24.33 -22.19
C GLY A 186 10.05 -24.99 -23.45
N ALA A 187 9.15 -25.96 -23.28
CA ALA A 187 8.50 -26.64 -24.39
C ALA A 187 7.47 -25.72 -25.07
N LEU A 188 7.59 -25.59 -26.39
CA LEU A 188 6.77 -24.71 -27.22
C LEU A 188 5.52 -25.44 -27.71
N MET A 189 4.38 -24.95 -27.26
CA MET A 189 3.05 -25.36 -27.68
C MET A 189 2.45 -24.26 -28.56
N LYS A 190 1.99 -24.63 -29.76
CA LYS A 190 1.34 -23.74 -30.72
C LYS A 190 -0.06 -24.21 -31.02
N HIS A 191 -1.00 -23.28 -31.02
CA HIS A 191 -2.40 -23.58 -31.29
C HIS A 191 -3.14 -22.33 -31.74
N LYS A 192 -4.29 -22.54 -32.39
CA LYS A 192 -5.15 -21.47 -32.88
C LYS A 192 -6.51 -21.51 -32.22
N PHE A 193 -7.01 -20.31 -31.94
CA PHE A 193 -8.31 -20.06 -31.36
C PHE A 193 -9.04 -19.00 -32.16
N LYS A 194 -10.37 -19.06 -32.18
CA LYS A 194 -11.23 -18.06 -32.78
C LYS A 194 -11.73 -17.09 -31.71
N LEU A 195 -11.56 -15.79 -31.95
CA LEU A 195 -12.19 -14.73 -31.15
C LEU A 195 -13.72 -14.78 -31.29
N PRO A 196 -14.48 -14.35 -30.26
CA PRO A 196 -15.93 -14.22 -30.38
C PRO A 196 -16.33 -13.32 -31.55
N ASP A 197 -17.38 -13.71 -32.27
CA ASP A 197 -17.87 -12.96 -33.44
C ASP A 197 -18.53 -11.63 -33.04
N ASP A 198 -18.87 -11.44 -31.77
CA ASP A 198 -19.55 -10.29 -31.19
C ASP A 198 -18.65 -9.43 -30.29
N LEU A 199 -17.34 -9.70 -30.26
CA LEU A 199 -16.38 -8.98 -29.44
C LEU A 199 -15.51 -8.01 -30.25
N ASN A 200 -15.54 -6.72 -29.89
CA ASN A 200 -14.60 -5.70 -30.36
C ASN A 200 -14.37 -4.64 -29.27
N ALA A 201 -13.13 -4.14 -29.17
CA ALA A 201 -12.73 -3.16 -28.18
C ALA A 201 -11.40 -2.50 -28.56
N GLU A 202 -11.24 -1.22 -28.22
CA GLU A 202 -9.96 -0.51 -28.38
C GLU A 202 -8.90 -1.05 -27.43
N TYR A 203 -9.30 -1.43 -26.22
CA TYR A 203 -8.46 -2.11 -25.23
C TYR A 203 -9.20 -3.33 -24.69
N ALA A 204 -8.58 -4.51 -24.81
CA ALA A 204 -9.07 -5.76 -24.27
C ALA A 204 -7.93 -6.57 -23.67
N LEU A 205 -8.29 -7.41 -22.70
CA LEU A 205 -7.40 -8.45 -22.21
C LEU A 205 -7.80 -9.80 -22.78
N ILE A 206 -6.81 -10.62 -23.12
CA ILE A 206 -7.00 -12.05 -23.33
C ILE A 206 -6.37 -12.78 -22.14
N GLN A 207 -7.18 -13.51 -21.40
CA GLN A 207 -6.76 -14.39 -20.32
C GLN A 207 -6.39 -15.76 -20.89
N TRP A 208 -5.23 -16.25 -20.50
CA TRP A 208 -4.84 -17.63 -20.63
C TRP A 208 -5.04 -18.33 -19.31
N HIS A 209 -5.72 -19.46 -19.32
CA HIS A 209 -5.91 -20.31 -18.15
C HIS A 209 -5.39 -21.71 -18.46
N TYR A 210 -4.44 -22.18 -17.66
CA TYR A 210 -3.86 -23.51 -17.81
C TYR A 210 -4.21 -24.36 -16.60
N VAL A 211 -4.93 -25.45 -16.83
CA VAL A 211 -5.30 -26.45 -15.82
C VAL A 211 -4.42 -27.67 -16.01
N THR A 212 -3.62 -28.01 -14.99
CA THR A 212 -2.71 -29.15 -15.06
C THR A 212 -3.44 -30.49 -15.00
N GLY A 213 -2.85 -31.53 -15.58
CA GLY A 213 -3.44 -32.87 -15.70
C GLY A 213 -2.60 -33.98 -15.06
N ASN A 214 -1.69 -33.63 -14.15
CA ASN A 214 -0.79 -34.56 -13.46
C ASN A 214 -1.26 -34.95 -12.05
N THR A 215 -2.22 -34.21 -11.47
CA THR A 215 -2.81 -34.49 -10.16
C THR A 215 -4.15 -35.22 -10.26
N CYS A 216 -4.99 -34.77 -11.18
CA CYS A 216 -6.30 -35.30 -11.50
C CYS A 216 -6.64 -34.90 -12.94
N PHE A 217 -7.67 -35.52 -13.52
CA PHE A 217 -8.19 -35.13 -14.81
C PHE A 217 -9.43 -34.25 -14.65
N ASP A 218 -9.44 -33.11 -15.34
CA ASP A 218 -10.63 -32.28 -15.35
C ASP A 218 -11.78 -32.98 -16.08
N GLU A 219 -13.01 -32.47 -15.92
CA GLU A 219 -14.19 -33.11 -16.50
C GLU A 219 -14.06 -33.35 -18.02
N GLY A 220 -14.51 -34.52 -18.49
CA GLY A 220 -14.50 -34.88 -19.93
C GLY A 220 -13.25 -35.60 -20.44
N TYR A 221 -12.13 -35.56 -19.74
CA TYR A 221 -10.87 -36.17 -20.19
C TYR A 221 -10.98 -37.66 -20.52
N HIS A 222 -11.61 -38.43 -19.63
CA HIS A 222 -11.80 -39.87 -19.85
C HIS A 222 -12.70 -40.16 -21.06
N GLN A 223 -13.60 -39.25 -21.43
CA GLN A 223 -14.46 -39.41 -22.60
C GLN A 223 -13.70 -39.09 -23.89
N TYR A 224 -12.92 -38.01 -23.89
CA TYR A 224 -12.19 -37.56 -25.07
C TYR A 224 -10.99 -38.47 -25.41
N PHE A 225 -10.22 -38.87 -24.40
CA PHE A 225 -9.00 -39.66 -24.62
C PHE A 225 -9.21 -41.17 -24.57
N ASN A 226 -10.43 -41.69 -24.41
CA ASN A 226 -10.65 -43.13 -24.40
C ASN A 226 -11.31 -43.62 -25.71
N PRO A 227 -10.60 -44.36 -26.58
CA PRO A 227 -9.18 -44.71 -26.54
C PRO A 227 -8.30 -43.64 -27.22
N GLY A 228 -7.11 -43.36 -26.68
CA GLY A 228 -6.28 -42.26 -27.16
C GLY A 228 -4.91 -42.21 -26.48
N PRO A 229 -3.93 -41.51 -27.08
CA PRO A 229 -2.52 -41.57 -26.66
C PRO A 229 -2.24 -40.94 -25.28
N PHE A 230 -3.21 -40.19 -24.73
CA PHE A 230 -3.11 -39.53 -23.42
C PHE A 230 -3.96 -40.21 -22.34
N ALA A 231 -4.56 -41.37 -22.63
CA ALA A 231 -5.30 -42.15 -21.65
C ALA A 231 -4.37 -42.69 -20.55
N GLN A 232 -4.17 -41.93 -19.49
CA GLN A 232 -3.61 -42.49 -18.26
C GLN A 232 -4.72 -43.27 -17.57
N ALA A 233 -4.70 -44.60 -17.69
CA ALA A 233 -5.77 -45.48 -17.24
C ALA A 233 -6.10 -45.44 -15.73
N ASN A 234 -5.43 -44.62 -14.92
CA ASN A 234 -5.51 -44.65 -13.46
C ASN A 234 -5.53 -43.28 -12.77
N LEU A 235 -5.52 -42.15 -13.49
CA LEU A 235 -5.66 -40.84 -12.83
C LEU A 235 -7.15 -40.56 -12.59
N ALA A 236 -7.49 -40.12 -11.38
CA ALA A 236 -8.87 -39.84 -10.99
C ALA A 236 -9.35 -38.48 -11.54
N ASP A 237 -10.66 -38.31 -11.65
CA ASP A 237 -11.27 -37.01 -11.95
C ASP A 237 -10.97 -35.98 -10.85
N CYS A 238 -10.85 -34.71 -11.23
CA CYS A 238 -10.70 -33.59 -10.31
C CYS A 238 -11.99 -33.34 -9.53
N ASN A 239 -11.85 -32.86 -8.30
CA ASN A 239 -12.99 -32.41 -7.53
C ASN A 239 -13.54 -31.11 -8.12
N GLN A 240 -14.83 -31.11 -8.45
CA GLN A 240 -15.51 -29.96 -9.03
C GLN A 240 -16.32 -29.16 -7.99
N PRO A 241 -16.50 -27.84 -8.18
CA PRO A 241 -15.80 -27.02 -9.18
C PRO A 241 -14.31 -26.90 -8.86
N LEU A 242 -13.49 -26.66 -9.88
CA LEU A 242 -12.08 -26.31 -9.68
C LEU A 242 -11.95 -25.05 -8.81
N ASP A 243 -10.89 -24.97 -8.02
CA ASP A 243 -10.63 -23.81 -7.17
C ASP A 243 -10.33 -22.57 -8.02
N GLN A 244 -11.12 -21.51 -7.85
CA GLN A 244 -11.02 -20.30 -8.64
C GLN A 244 -9.75 -19.48 -8.37
N CYS A 245 -9.05 -19.74 -7.27
CA CYS A 245 -7.84 -19.02 -6.85
C CYS A 245 -6.55 -19.80 -7.10
N GLY A 246 -6.66 -21.05 -7.58
CA GLY A 246 -5.53 -21.95 -7.79
C GLY A 246 -4.98 -22.55 -6.49
N GLU A 247 -5.78 -22.61 -5.42
CA GLU A 247 -5.37 -23.24 -4.18
C GLU A 247 -5.29 -24.77 -4.33
N VAL A 248 -4.11 -25.30 -4.01
CA VAL A 248 -3.82 -26.74 -4.04
C VAL A 248 -3.90 -27.30 -2.62
N GLY A 249 -4.69 -28.36 -2.40
CA GLY A 249 -4.96 -28.92 -1.08
C GLY A 249 -5.21 -30.43 -1.07
N ALA A 250 -5.39 -31.01 0.12
CA ALA A 250 -5.63 -32.45 0.29
C ALA A 250 -7.00 -32.87 -0.26
N GLY A 251 -7.10 -33.14 -1.56
CA GLY A 251 -8.34 -33.65 -2.15
C GLY A 251 -8.54 -33.42 -3.65
N GLY A 252 -7.54 -33.60 -4.52
CA GLY A 252 -7.81 -33.71 -5.97
C GLY A 252 -8.20 -32.40 -6.68
N GLN A 253 -7.61 -31.27 -6.28
CA GLN A 253 -7.60 -30.03 -7.06
C GLN A 253 -6.31 -29.99 -7.91
N PRO A 254 -6.38 -29.64 -9.21
CA PRO A 254 -5.20 -29.46 -10.05
C PRO A 254 -4.50 -28.13 -9.75
N GLU A 255 -3.23 -28.02 -10.13
CA GLU A 255 -2.56 -26.72 -10.17
C GLU A 255 -3.10 -25.94 -11.38
N GLN A 256 -3.17 -24.61 -11.25
CA GLN A 256 -3.73 -23.75 -12.28
C GLN A 256 -2.86 -22.51 -12.47
N PHE A 257 -2.80 -21.96 -13.69
CA PHE A 257 -1.99 -20.79 -14.04
C PHE A 257 -2.80 -19.79 -14.86
N TRP A 258 -2.54 -18.52 -14.63
CA TRP A 258 -3.19 -17.41 -15.34
C TRP A 258 -2.17 -16.44 -15.89
N ASN A 259 -2.37 -15.99 -17.13
CA ASN A 259 -1.67 -14.84 -17.70
C ASN A 259 -2.70 -13.95 -18.41
N CYS A 260 -2.40 -12.65 -18.56
CA CYS A 260 -3.18 -11.75 -19.38
C CYS A 260 -2.33 -11.08 -20.45
N ILE A 261 -2.92 -10.85 -21.62
CA ILE A 261 -2.31 -10.22 -22.80
C ILE A 261 -3.10 -8.96 -23.14
N GLU A 262 -2.42 -7.86 -23.42
CA GLU A 262 -3.06 -6.63 -23.87
C GLU A 262 -3.20 -6.61 -25.38
N VAL A 263 -4.44 -6.46 -25.88
CA VAL A 263 -4.74 -6.46 -27.32
C VAL A 263 -5.77 -5.40 -27.67
N SER A 264 -5.86 -5.09 -28.96
CA SER A 264 -7.00 -4.37 -29.52
C SER A 264 -7.76 -5.25 -30.51
N ILE A 265 -9.08 -5.15 -30.53
CA ILE A 265 -9.96 -5.94 -31.40
C ILE A 265 -10.78 -5.00 -32.26
N THR A 266 -10.39 -4.90 -33.52
CA THR A 266 -11.01 -4.01 -34.51
C THR A 266 -12.38 -4.52 -34.93
N PRO A 267 -13.41 -3.66 -34.96
CA PRO A 267 -14.76 -4.05 -35.35
C PRO A 267 -14.81 -4.40 -36.83
N THR A 268 -15.62 -5.41 -37.16
CA THR A 268 -16.05 -5.62 -38.55
C THR A 268 -17.30 -4.81 -38.84
N ASN A 269 -17.43 -4.27 -40.06
CA ASN A 269 -18.61 -3.52 -40.51
C ASN A 269 -19.01 -2.30 -39.65
N ASN A 270 -18.04 -1.65 -38.98
CA ASN A 270 -18.27 -0.52 -38.07
C ASN A 270 -19.25 -0.86 -36.93
N ALA A 271 -19.22 -2.10 -36.44
CA ALA A 271 -19.98 -2.48 -35.24
C ALA A 271 -19.60 -1.57 -34.04
N PRO A 272 -20.56 -1.22 -33.17
CA PRO A 272 -20.25 -0.49 -31.94
C PRO A 272 -19.38 -1.35 -31.00
N PRO A 273 -18.62 -0.73 -30.08
CA PRO A 273 -17.88 -1.44 -29.04
C PRO A 273 -18.75 -2.43 -28.29
N SER A 274 -18.19 -3.59 -27.97
CA SER A 274 -18.93 -4.62 -27.23
C SER A 274 -19.26 -4.14 -25.82
N PRO A 275 -20.46 -4.44 -25.29
CA PRO A 275 -20.83 -4.06 -23.96
C PRO A 275 -19.93 -4.77 -22.96
N ILE A 276 -19.43 -4.03 -21.97
CA ILE A 276 -18.72 -4.62 -20.84
C ILE A 276 -19.78 -5.23 -19.91
N PRO A 277 -19.73 -6.54 -19.64
CA PRO A 277 -20.62 -7.14 -18.66
C PRO A 277 -20.48 -6.41 -17.32
N PRO A 278 -21.59 -6.04 -16.65
CA PRO A 278 -21.49 -5.47 -15.31
C PRO A 278 -20.75 -6.47 -14.41
N ALA A 279 -19.85 -5.97 -13.56
CA ALA A 279 -19.15 -6.81 -12.58
C ALA A 279 -20.19 -7.66 -11.85
N GLY A 280 -20.18 -8.97 -12.12
CA GLY A 280 -21.18 -9.88 -11.56
C GLY A 280 -21.13 -9.89 -10.03
N PRO A 281 -22.13 -10.45 -9.33
CA PRO A 281 -22.17 -10.57 -7.87
C PRO A 281 -21.05 -11.39 -7.21
N GLY A 282 -19.94 -11.63 -7.89
CA GLY A 282 -18.80 -12.37 -7.37
C GLY A 282 -17.53 -11.97 -8.10
N SER A 283 -16.98 -10.79 -7.80
CA SER A 283 -15.54 -10.61 -7.98
C SER A 283 -14.86 -11.74 -7.23
N ILE A 284 -14.03 -12.53 -7.92
CA ILE A 284 -13.32 -13.62 -7.27
C ILE A 284 -12.39 -12.99 -6.23
N GLY A 285 -12.78 -13.07 -4.96
CA GLY A 285 -12.03 -12.48 -3.85
C GLY A 285 -10.88 -13.40 -3.46
N CYS A 286 -9.87 -13.54 -4.31
CA CYS A 286 -8.72 -14.38 -3.99
C CYS A 286 -7.80 -13.67 -3.00
N ALA A 287 -7.42 -14.37 -1.93
CA ALA A 287 -6.47 -13.86 -0.94
C ALA A 287 -5.13 -13.43 -1.57
N ALA A 288 -4.74 -14.02 -2.70
CA ALA A 288 -3.56 -13.62 -3.46
C ALA A 288 -3.76 -12.34 -4.29
N GLU A 289 -4.99 -11.99 -4.69
CA GLU A 289 -5.30 -10.75 -5.45
C GLU A 289 -5.44 -9.53 -4.56
N LEU A 290 -5.82 -9.72 -3.29
CA LEU A 290 -5.85 -8.65 -2.26
C LEU A 290 -4.46 -8.07 -1.92
N VAL A 291 -3.40 -8.57 -2.57
CA VAL A 291 -2.00 -8.16 -2.38
C VAL A 291 -1.50 -7.27 -3.53
N GLY A 292 -2.33 -7.00 -4.56
CA GLY A 292 -1.93 -6.08 -5.62
C GLY A 292 -3.09 -5.59 -6.48
N GLY A 293 -3.33 -4.27 -6.46
CA GLY A 293 -4.13 -3.59 -7.47
C GLY A 293 -5.59 -3.34 -7.08
N GLY A 294 -5.80 -2.30 -6.27
CA GLY A 294 -7.11 -1.67 -6.08
C GLY A 294 -7.45 -0.73 -7.23
N GLY A 295 -8.23 -1.21 -8.20
CA GLY A 295 -9.09 -0.35 -9.00
C GLY A 295 -10.47 -0.20 -8.33
N PRO A 296 -11.18 0.92 -8.51
CA PRO A 296 -12.41 1.20 -7.77
C PRO A 296 -13.56 0.31 -8.27
N THR A 297 -14.19 -0.45 -7.37
CA THR A 297 -15.47 -1.11 -7.65
C THR A 297 -16.62 -0.09 -7.59
N PRO A 298 -17.62 -0.14 -8.51
CA PRO A 298 -18.82 0.67 -8.39
C PRO A 298 -19.64 0.23 -7.17
N PRO A 299 -20.26 1.17 -6.42
CA PRO A 299 -21.10 0.81 -5.28
C PRO A 299 -22.35 0.05 -5.76
N TYR A 300 -22.55 -1.14 -5.22
CA TYR A 300 -23.82 -1.88 -5.35
C TYR A 300 -24.98 -1.01 -4.87
N PRO A 301 -26.14 -1.00 -5.57
CA PRO A 301 -27.33 -0.36 -5.03
C PRO A 301 -27.77 -1.08 -3.74
N PRO A 302 -28.17 -0.33 -2.69
CA PRO A 302 -28.57 -0.93 -1.42
C PRO A 302 -29.81 -1.82 -1.62
N THR A 303 -29.73 -3.04 -1.10
CA THR A 303 -30.86 -3.95 -0.98
C THR A 303 -31.99 -3.29 -0.16
N PRO A 304 -33.27 -3.43 -0.55
CA PRO A 304 -34.38 -2.89 0.21
C PRO A 304 -34.42 -3.49 1.62
N PRO A 305 -34.67 -2.71 2.68
CA PRO A 305 -34.72 -3.22 4.03
C PRO A 305 -35.91 -4.17 4.22
N SER A 306 -35.63 -5.33 4.81
CA SER A 306 -36.65 -6.28 5.27
C SER A 306 -37.61 -5.63 6.29
N PRO A 307 -38.90 -5.99 6.29
CA PRO A 307 -39.87 -5.41 7.20
C PRO A 307 -39.55 -5.77 8.67
N PRO A 308 -39.80 -4.86 9.62
CA PRO A 308 -39.47 -5.07 11.02
C PRO A 308 -40.36 -6.17 11.66
N PRO A 309 -39.82 -6.92 12.63
CA PRO A 309 -40.57 -7.96 13.34
C PRO A 309 -41.68 -7.36 14.23
N PRO A 310 -42.76 -8.10 14.49
CA PRO A 310 -43.91 -7.59 15.23
C PRO A 310 -43.59 -7.36 16.71
N THR A 311 -44.08 -6.23 17.22
CA THR A 311 -43.90 -5.72 18.59
C THR A 311 -44.59 -6.62 19.63
N PRO A 312 -43.93 -7.00 20.74
CA PRO A 312 -44.63 -7.64 21.85
C PRO A 312 -45.32 -6.60 22.77
N SER A 313 -46.55 -6.92 23.16
CA SER A 313 -47.41 -6.17 24.09
C SER A 313 -46.84 -6.05 25.52
N PRO A 314 -47.24 -5.03 26.31
CA PRO A 314 -46.56 -4.65 27.54
C PRO A 314 -46.95 -5.52 28.75
N VAL A 315 -45.96 -5.89 29.55
CA VAL A 315 -46.15 -6.50 30.89
C VAL A 315 -45.90 -5.44 31.97
N ALA A 316 -46.79 -5.42 32.96
CA ALA A 316 -46.94 -4.40 34.00
C ALA A 316 -45.77 -4.32 35.01
N SER A 317 -45.49 -3.09 35.46
CA SER A 317 -44.52 -2.77 36.52
C SER A 317 -45.13 -2.88 37.94
N PRO A 318 -44.35 -3.25 38.98
CA PRO A 318 -44.70 -3.03 40.39
C PRO A 318 -44.12 -1.69 40.94
N PRO A 319 -44.63 -1.19 42.09
CA PRO A 319 -44.58 0.22 42.46
C PRO A 319 -43.33 0.68 43.23
N THR A 320 -43.08 1.98 43.15
CA THR A 320 -42.04 2.79 43.80
C THR A 320 -42.23 2.98 45.31
N PRO A 321 -41.15 3.24 46.07
CA PRO A 321 -41.19 4.02 47.30
C PRO A 321 -40.69 5.47 47.10
N ASN A 322 -41.31 6.35 47.89
CA ASN A 322 -41.26 7.81 47.94
C ASN A 322 -39.85 8.44 48.14
N PRO A 323 -39.59 9.67 47.68
CA PRO A 323 -38.31 10.36 47.85
C PRO A 323 -38.22 11.17 49.17
N THR A 324 -37.05 11.11 49.81
CA THR A 324 -36.71 11.91 50.99
C THR A 324 -35.92 13.16 50.58
N LEU A 325 -36.31 14.30 51.17
CA LEU A 325 -35.86 15.68 50.93
C LEU A 325 -34.34 15.91 51.07
N PRO A 326 -33.74 16.85 50.30
CA PRO A 326 -32.41 17.40 50.58
C PRO A 326 -32.48 18.59 51.56
N PRO A 327 -31.48 18.77 52.45
CA PRO A 327 -31.42 19.92 53.32
C PRO A 327 -30.82 21.15 52.61
N THR A 328 -31.34 22.28 53.05
CA THR A 328 -31.16 23.66 52.59
C THR A 328 -29.78 24.27 52.87
N THR A 329 -29.37 25.15 51.97
CA THR A 329 -28.28 26.16 52.05
C THR A 329 -28.36 27.05 53.30
N PRO A 330 -27.28 27.80 53.60
CA PRO A 330 -27.44 29.26 53.48
C PRO A 330 -26.31 30.01 52.76
N ASN A 331 -26.80 31.05 52.09
CA ASN A 331 -26.28 32.18 51.32
C ASN A 331 -24.91 32.82 51.71
N PRO A 332 -24.25 33.55 50.78
CA PRO A 332 -22.97 34.25 50.97
C PRO A 332 -23.13 35.76 51.20
N THR A 333 -22.15 36.41 51.85
CA THR A 333 -21.80 37.86 51.76
C THR A 333 -20.58 38.19 52.64
N PRO A 334 -19.90 39.36 52.54
CA PRO A 334 -19.66 40.26 51.40
C PRO A 334 -18.15 40.59 51.19
N ALA A 335 -17.87 41.28 50.08
CA ALA A 335 -16.62 41.93 49.73
C ALA A 335 -16.18 43.03 50.74
N LEU A 336 -14.87 43.24 50.86
CA LEU A 336 -14.27 44.44 51.43
C LEU A 336 -13.07 44.91 50.59
N THR A 337 -13.01 46.22 50.42
CA THR A 337 -12.18 47.05 49.56
C THR A 337 -11.17 47.90 50.36
N PHE A 338 -10.18 48.46 49.63
CA PHE A 338 -9.34 49.66 49.90
C PHE A 338 -8.02 49.51 50.70
N PRO A 339 -7.05 50.46 50.64
CA PRO A 339 -6.80 51.55 49.66
C PRO A 339 -5.32 51.73 49.21
N VAL A 340 -5.15 52.64 48.24
CA VAL A 340 -3.92 53.32 47.76
C VAL A 340 -3.39 54.33 48.80
N PRO A 341 -2.08 54.69 48.76
CA PRO A 341 -1.74 56.12 48.64
C PRO A 341 -0.58 56.44 47.68
N THR A 342 -0.73 57.61 47.05
CA THR A 342 0.14 58.38 46.15
C THR A 342 1.20 59.20 46.91
N THR A 343 2.36 59.48 46.29
CA THR A 343 2.91 60.85 46.00
C THR A 343 4.30 60.81 45.33
N SER A 344 4.47 61.59 44.24
CA SER A 344 5.72 61.95 43.51
C SER A 344 6.52 63.06 44.24
N PRO A 345 7.49 63.80 43.62
CA PRO A 345 8.34 63.61 42.41
C PRO A 345 9.85 63.90 42.70
N THR A 346 10.75 63.94 41.69
CA THR A 346 11.64 65.10 41.38
C THR A 346 12.73 64.79 40.31
N SER A 347 12.63 65.52 39.19
CA SER A 347 13.62 66.08 38.23
C SER A 347 14.76 65.29 37.56
N SER A 348 14.77 65.38 36.22
CA SER A 348 15.95 65.36 35.31
C SER A 348 16.85 66.61 35.46
N PRO A 349 18.03 66.66 34.81
CA PRO A 349 18.10 67.38 33.53
C PRO A 349 19.04 66.79 32.45
N SER A 350 18.87 67.38 31.27
CA SER A 350 19.45 67.17 29.93
C SER A 350 20.84 67.81 29.75
N SER A 351 21.69 67.28 28.83
CA SER A 351 22.18 67.95 27.60
C SER A 351 23.51 67.38 27.03
N SER A 352 23.55 67.18 25.71
CA SER A 352 24.67 66.82 24.80
C SER A 352 25.71 67.96 24.57
N PRO A 353 26.51 68.04 23.47
CA PRO A 353 27.67 67.24 22.97
C PRO A 353 28.92 68.11 22.58
N VAL A 354 30.18 67.60 22.49
CA VAL A 354 31.29 68.24 21.71
C VAL A 354 32.42 67.25 21.30
N ASP A 355 32.83 67.31 20.02
CA ASP A 355 33.94 66.69 19.22
C ASP A 355 35.36 67.34 19.43
N PRO A 356 36.47 67.13 18.64
CA PRO A 356 37.17 65.91 18.14
C PRO A 356 38.76 65.95 18.15
N VAL A 357 39.43 64.82 17.74
CA VAL A 357 40.76 64.65 17.02
C VAL A 357 42.12 64.83 17.81
N PRO A 358 43.32 64.24 17.45
CA PRO A 358 43.79 63.40 16.30
C PRO A 358 44.63 62.10 16.56
N THR A 359 44.57 61.21 15.55
CA THR A 359 45.61 60.43 14.81
C THR A 359 46.87 59.82 15.48
N VAL A 360 46.97 58.48 15.44
CA VAL A 360 48.19 57.74 15.03
C VAL A 360 47.82 56.38 14.39
N THR A 361 48.40 56.06 13.22
CA THR A 361 48.28 54.78 12.50
C THR A 361 49.48 53.87 12.84
N PRO A 362 49.34 52.54 12.95
CA PRO A 362 49.73 51.67 11.83
C PRO A 362 48.92 50.37 11.64
N THR A 363 48.61 50.10 10.36
CA THR A 363 48.69 48.82 9.63
C THR A 363 47.87 47.58 10.07
N GLY A 364 46.80 47.31 9.30
CA GLY A 364 46.51 45.99 8.73
C GLY A 364 45.53 45.08 9.49
N THR A 365 44.23 45.18 9.18
CA THR A 365 43.23 44.14 9.51
C THR A 365 42.23 44.02 8.35
N PRO A 366 41.78 42.82 7.95
CA PRO A 366 40.94 42.61 6.75
C PRO A 366 39.56 43.28 6.89
N PRO A 367 38.88 43.60 5.77
CA PRO A 367 37.63 44.37 5.81
C PRO A 367 36.53 43.60 6.56
N THR A 368 35.95 44.27 7.55
CA THR A 368 34.70 43.91 8.20
C THR A 368 33.60 43.89 7.15
N ALA A 369 32.98 42.74 6.92
CA ALA A 369 31.79 42.65 6.10
C ALA A 369 30.70 43.56 6.71
N GLY A 370 30.12 44.43 5.89
CA GLY A 370 28.96 45.23 6.29
C GLY A 370 27.79 44.33 6.71
N PRO A 371 26.78 44.87 7.41
CA PRO A 371 25.54 44.14 7.63
C PRO A 371 25.02 43.67 6.27
N PRO A 372 24.61 42.39 6.16
CA PRO A 372 24.08 41.87 4.91
C PRO A 372 22.95 42.79 4.44
N PRO A 373 22.80 43.02 3.13
CA PRO A 373 21.64 43.73 2.62
C PRO A 373 20.38 43.05 3.18
N PRO A 374 19.28 43.81 3.40
CA PRO A 374 18.00 43.22 3.80
C PRO A 374 17.75 42.05 2.86
N PRO A 375 17.35 40.87 3.36
CA PRO A 375 17.11 39.74 2.49
C PRO A 375 16.18 40.22 1.39
N GLU A 376 16.66 40.16 0.14
CA GLU A 376 15.80 40.27 -1.03
C GLU A 376 14.60 39.39 -0.75
N ASP A 377 13.40 39.91 -1.01
CA ASP A 377 12.15 39.16 -0.96
C ASP A 377 12.32 37.88 -1.79
N ARG A 378 12.77 36.82 -1.14
CA ARG A 378 12.51 35.47 -1.57
C ARG A 378 11.03 35.31 -1.29
N GLU A 379 10.20 35.58 -2.30
CA GLU A 379 8.91 34.90 -2.43
C GLU A 379 9.19 33.39 -2.32
N GLY A 380 9.23 32.90 -1.09
CA GLY A 380 9.74 31.59 -0.74
C GLY A 380 8.65 30.84 0.00
N ASP A 381 8.39 29.61 -0.44
CA ASP A 381 7.48 28.58 0.08
C ASP A 381 7.81 28.14 1.53
N SER A 382 8.11 29.09 2.44
CA SER A 382 8.39 28.84 3.85
C SER A 382 7.10 28.52 4.60
N ARG A 383 7.11 27.43 5.36
CA ARG A 383 5.94 26.89 6.06
C ARG A 383 6.17 26.91 7.56
N MET A 384 5.14 27.31 8.32
CA MET A 384 5.10 27.17 9.77
C MET A 384 3.90 26.32 10.13
N ILE A 385 4.14 25.16 10.73
CA ILE A 385 3.15 24.11 10.97
C ILE A 385 2.86 24.03 12.46
N ALA A 386 1.58 24.11 12.84
CA ALA A 386 1.13 23.86 14.20
C ALA A 386 0.57 22.43 14.30
N TYR A 387 1.00 21.67 15.30
CA TYR A 387 0.38 20.39 15.66
C TYR A 387 -0.66 20.63 16.77
N LEU A 388 -1.92 20.28 16.52
CA LEU A 388 -3.05 20.49 17.43
C LEU A 388 -3.61 19.14 17.89
N GLY A 389 -3.37 18.79 19.15
CA GLY A 389 -4.02 17.63 19.78
C GLY A 389 -5.52 17.88 19.95
N ASN A 390 -6.35 16.98 19.44
CA ASN A 390 -7.80 17.13 19.40
C ASN A 390 -8.47 17.00 20.78
N TRP A 391 -7.73 16.48 21.75
CA TRP A 391 -8.11 16.46 23.16
C TRP A 391 -7.83 17.79 23.88
N GLN A 392 -7.04 18.69 23.28
CA GLN A 392 -6.70 19.99 23.85
C GLN A 392 -7.81 21.01 23.64
N SER A 393 -7.78 22.10 24.43
CA SER A 393 -8.67 23.23 24.21
C SER A 393 -8.48 23.85 22.82
N CYS A 394 -9.59 24.26 22.21
CA CYS A 394 -9.53 24.94 20.91
C CYS A 394 -8.68 26.22 21.00
N PRO A 395 -7.74 26.44 20.06
CA PRO A 395 -6.84 27.58 20.11
C PRO A 395 -7.58 28.90 19.85
N SER A 396 -7.14 29.96 20.52
CA SER A 396 -7.55 31.33 20.19
C SER A 396 -6.89 31.80 18.88
N PRO A 397 -7.46 32.82 18.19
CA PRO A 397 -6.88 33.37 16.96
C PRO A 397 -5.39 33.68 17.07
N ASN A 398 -4.99 34.40 18.12
CA ASN A 398 -3.60 34.77 18.36
C ASN A 398 -2.64 33.57 18.46
N GLN A 399 -3.14 32.38 18.82
CA GLN A 399 -2.33 31.17 18.93
C GLN A 399 -2.09 30.48 17.58
N TYR A 400 -3.01 30.60 16.61
CA TYR A 400 -2.85 29.95 15.30
C TYR A 400 -2.54 30.94 14.16
N ASP A 401 -2.66 32.25 14.39
CA ASP A 401 -2.56 33.28 13.35
C ASP A 401 -1.21 33.26 12.61
N ALA A 402 -0.11 33.02 13.33
CA ALA A 402 1.23 32.99 12.74
C ALA A 402 1.50 31.77 11.85
N TYR A 403 0.70 30.70 11.95
CA TYR A 403 0.95 29.44 11.26
C TYR A 403 0.33 29.41 9.86
N THR A 404 1.04 28.82 8.90
CA THR A 404 0.54 28.62 7.53
C THR A 404 -0.18 27.29 7.38
N HIS A 405 0.15 26.30 8.22
CA HIS A 405 -0.48 24.98 8.23
C HIS A 405 -0.88 24.60 9.66
N ILE A 406 -1.98 23.86 9.80
CA ILE A 406 -2.44 23.28 11.06
C ILE A 406 -2.66 21.79 10.82
N VAL A 407 -1.95 20.95 11.57
CA VAL A 407 -2.09 19.50 11.57
C VAL A 407 -2.91 19.10 12.79
N ILE A 408 -4.02 18.39 12.60
CA ILE A 408 -4.90 17.94 13.68
C ILE A 408 -4.58 16.50 14.05
N ALA A 409 -4.17 16.30 15.29
CA ALA A 409 -3.79 15.03 15.87
C ALA A 409 -4.92 14.52 16.79
N PHE A 410 -5.54 13.36 16.61
CA PHE A 410 -5.27 12.32 15.63
C PHE A 410 -6.57 11.71 15.11
N ALA A 411 -6.55 11.25 13.86
CA ALA A 411 -7.31 10.10 13.40
C ALA A 411 -6.64 8.83 13.94
N VAL A 412 -7.41 7.94 14.55
CA VAL A 412 -6.90 6.71 15.20
C VAL A 412 -7.87 5.56 15.02
N SER A 413 -7.35 4.33 15.13
CA SER A 413 -8.13 3.08 15.12
C SER A 413 -8.17 2.41 16.49
N TYR A 414 -8.25 3.20 17.57
CA TYR A 414 -8.38 2.68 18.93
C TYR A 414 -9.38 3.50 19.76
N THR A 415 -9.88 2.89 20.83
CA THR A 415 -10.53 3.64 21.92
C THR A 415 -9.56 3.80 23.08
N TRP A 416 -9.39 5.04 23.56
CA TRP A 416 -8.42 5.35 24.61
C TRP A 416 -8.69 4.54 25.89
N SER A 417 -7.62 4.09 26.54
CA SER A 417 -7.67 3.45 27.85
C SER A 417 -6.42 3.78 28.66
N PRO A 418 -6.50 3.88 30.00
CA PRO A 418 -5.42 4.40 30.84
C PRO A 418 -4.12 3.58 30.79
N ASP A 419 -4.24 2.26 30.64
CA ASP A 419 -3.09 1.35 30.68
C ASP A 419 -2.63 0.97 29.27
N GLN A 420 -3.55 0.53 28.43
CA GLN A 420 -3.33 0.11 27.04
C GLN A 420 -4.56 0.46 26.23
N ASN A 421 -4.39 1.08 25.07
CA ASN A 421 -5.49 1.43 24.19
C ASN A 421 -6.18 0.18 23.64
N ASN A 422 -7.51 0.26 23.53
CA ASN A 422 -8.30 -0.81 22.96
C ASN A 422 -8.28 -0.67 21.44
N CYS A 423 -7.35 -1.37 20.79
CA CYS A 423 -7.19 -1.35 19.34
C CYS A 423 -8.42 -1.96 18.64
N ASP A 424 -8.89 -1.30 17.58
CA ASP A 424 -9.87 -1.86 16.66
C ASP A 424 -9.16 -2.87 15.76
N THR A 425 -9.51 -4.16 15.89
CA THR A 425 -8.85 -5.24 15.15
C THR A 425 -9.17 -5.24 13.66
N GLN A 426 -10.16 -4.45 13.23
CA GLN A 426 -10.49 -4.21 11.83
C GLN A 426 -9.82 -2.93 11.29
N CYS A 427 -9.07 -2.19 12.12
CA CYS A 427 -8.49 -0.88 11.79
C CYS A 427 -9.55 0.11 11.28
N ASN A 428 -10.69 0.18 11.97
CA ASN A 428 -11.66 1.24 11.69
C ASN A 428 -11.18 2.55 12.30
N ILE A 429 -11.04 3.58 11.48
CA ILE A 429 -10.61 4.92 11.90
C ILE A 429 -11.82 5.68 12.40
N GLY A 430 -11.73 6.22 13.62
CA GLY A 430 -12.81 7.00 14.23
C GLY A 430 -13.22 8.19 13.36
N SER A 431 -14.50 8.25 12.99
CA SER A 431 -15.07 9.32 12.18
C SER A 431 -16.45 9.76 12.72
N PRO A 432 -16.76 11.07 12.77
CA PRO A 432 -15.88 12.19 12.44
C PRO A 432 -14.72 12.33 13.44
N VAL A 433 -13.56 12.75 12.94
CA VAL A 433 -12.37 13.00 13.75
C VAL A 433 -12.58 14.27 14.60
N PRO A 434 -12.37 14.22 15.93
CA PRO A 434 -12.37 15.42 16.76
C PRO A 434 -11.29 16.42 16.33
N ILE A 435 -11.57 17.72 16.45
CA ILE A 435 -10.62 18.80 16.10
C ILE A 435 -9.98 19.42 17.35
N CYS A 436 -10.79 19.66 18.39
CA CYS A 436 -10.35 20.18 19.69
C CYS A 436 -11.46 19.94 20.72
N ASN A 437 -11.15 19.99 22.02
CA ASN A 437 -12.06 19.71 23.13
C ASN A 437 -12.73 18.31 23.04
N ASN A 438 -12.10 17.34 22.37
CA ASN A 438 -12.70 16.05 22.03
C ASN A 438 -14.02 16.18 21.22
N ALA A 439 -14.19 17.25 20.44
CA ALA A 439 -15.36 17.49 19.63
C ALA A 439 -14.99 17.83 18.18
N ASN A 440 -15.89 17.53 17.23
CA ASN A 440 -15.66 17.75 15.80
C ASN A 440 -15.44 19.24 15.45
N ASN A 441 -16.09 20.22 16.09
CA ASN A 441 -15.82 21.66 15.88
C ASN A 441 -15.54 22.10 14.42
N GLN A 442 -16.25 21.52 13.44
CA GLN A 442 -15.98 21.62 12.01
C GLN A 442 -15.83 23.06 11.50
N ALA A 443 -16.57 24.00 12.09
CA ALA A 443 -16.51 25.42 11.74
C ALA A 443 -15.10 26.04 11.88
N LEU A 444 -14.23 25.48 12.73
CA LEU A 444 -12.84 25.94 12.85
C LEU A 444 -12.00 25.54 11.64
N VAL A 445 -12.19 24.33 11.12
CA VAL A 445 -11.51 23.87 9.89
C VAL A 445 -11.88 24.80 8.73
N ASP A 446 -13.17 25.04 8.55
CA ASP A 446 -13.67 25.93 7.48
C ASP A 446 -13.15 27.37 7.66
N LEU A 447 -13.10 27.86 8.90
CA LEU A 447 -12.53 29.18 9.21
C LEU A 447 -11.04 29.25 8.82
N TRP A 448 -10.21 28.31 9.28
CA TRP A 448 -8.78 28.31 8.98
C TRP A 448 -8.50 28.23 7.48
N ARG A 449 -9.27 27.40 6.75
CA ARG A 449 -9.16 27.32 5.29
C ARG A 449 -9.60 28.60 4.60
N SER A 450 -10.67 29.26 5.08
CA SER A 450 -11.08 30.57 4.57
C SER A 450 -10.03 31.67 4.79
N GLN A 451 -9.15 31.50 5.79
CA GLN A 451 -8.01 32.37 6.07
C GLN A 451 -6.76 32.01 5.24
N GLY A 452 -6.86 31.06 4.31
CA GLY A 452 -5.77 30.63 3.45
C GLY A 452 -4.78 29.67 4.12
N LYS A 453 -5.10 29.15 5.32
CA LYS A 453 -4.28 28.14 5.99
C LYS A 453 -4.59 26.76 5.42
N LYS A 454 -3.59 25.88 5.39
CA LYS A 454 -3.77 24.46 5.06
C LYS A 454 -4.07 23.66 6.31
N VAL A 455 -5.16 22.90 6.30
CA VAL A 455 -5.57 22.09 7.46
C VAL A 455 -5.42 20.62 7.11
N ILE A 456 -4.52 19.92 7.79
CA ILE A 456 -4.11 18.54 7.48
C ILE A 456 -4.56 17.63 8.63
N LEU A 457 -5.09 16.45 8.29
CA LEU A 457 -5.43 15.43 9.28
C LEU A 457 -4.22 14.55 9.57
N SER A 458 -3.78 14.43 10.82
CA SER A 458 -2.76 13.43 11.19
C SER A 458 -3.40 12.10 11.57
N PHE A 459 -2.97 11.03 10.92
CA PHE A 459 -3.33 9.65 11.23
C PHE A 459 -2.14 8.97 11.90
N GLY A 460 -2.32 8.54 13.15
CA GLY A 460 -1.25 7.87 13.89
C GLY A 460 -1.04 8.36 15.31
N GLY A 461 0.24 8.59 15.63
CA GLY A 461 0.77 9.01 16.91
C GLY A 461 0.88 7.89 17.94
N ALA A 462 1.49 8.21 19.07
CA ALA A 462 1.90 7.28 20.12
C ALA A 462 0.82 6.31 20.62
N GLY A 463 -0.44 6.74 20.59
CA GLY A 463 -1.55 5.88 21.01
C GLY A 463 -1.81 4.70 20.09
N MET A 464 -1.39 4.77 18.82
CA MET A 464 -1.50 3.66 17.87
C MET A 464 -0.41 2.60 18.08
N GLY A 465 0.63 2.89 18.85
CA GLY A 465 1.78 2.02 19.04
C GLY A 465 3.08 2.76 18.74
N GLY A 466 4.06 2.56 19.60
CA GLY A 466 5.39 3.17 19.57
C GLY A 466 6.53 2.16 19.66
N SER A 467 7.70 2.50 19.11
CA SER A 467 8.90 1.65 19.21
C SER A 467 9.72 1.83 20.50
N TRP A 468 9.30 2.69 21.43
CA TRP A 468 10.04 2.98 22.66
C TRP A 468 9.80 1.98 23.79
N ALA A 469 10.82 1.88 24.66
CA ALA A 469 10.78 1.02 25.82
C ALA A 469 9.60 1.37 26.76
N GLY A 470 8.77 0.37 27.05
CA GLY A 470 7.63 0.51 27.96
C GLY A 470 6.30 0.79 27.27
N ASP A 471 6.27 1.04 25.96
CA ASP A 471 4.99 1.11 25.25
C ASP A 471 4.33 -0.26 25.17
N ASN A 472 3.01 -0.25 25.38
CA ASN A 472 2.19 -1.45 25.27
C ASN A 472 1.15 -1.35 24.16
N ASN A 473 1.06 -0.24 23.42
CA ASN A 473 0.14 -0.11 22.29
C ASN A 473 0.70 -0.79 21.03
N TYR A 474 -0.17 -1.36 20.20
CA TYR A 474 0.22 -2.12 18.99
C TYR A 474 -0.89 -2.07 17.92
N CYS A 475 -1.68 -1.00 17.92
CA CYS A 475 -2.85 -0.86 17.04
C CYS A 475 -2.48 -0.74 15.56
N TRP A 476 -1.28 -0.27 15.24
CA TRP A 476 -0.70 -0.33 13.89
C TRP A 476 -0.71 -1.74 13.30
N GLU A 477 -0.48 -2.78 14.11
CA GLU A 477 -0.42 -4.17 13.62
C GLU A 477 -1.75 -4.65 13.05
N TYR A 478 -2.88 -4.07 13.47
CA TYR A 478 -4.19 -4.39 12.92
C TYR A 478 -4.51 -3.65 11.62
N CYS A 479 -3.69 -2.67 11.25
CA CYS A 479 -3.84 -1.89 10.02
C CYS A 479 -3.00 -2.44 8.86
N PHE A 480 -1.94 -3.21 9.14
CA PHE A 480 -1.18 -3.90 8.11
C PHE A 480 -2.04 -4.95 7.38
N GLY A 481 -1.91 -5.01 6.06
CA GLY A 481 -2.76 -5.82 5.17
C GLY A 481 -4.16 -5.24 4.96
N LYS A 482 -4.40 -3.98 5.34
CA LYS A 482 -5.66 -3.24 5.15
C LYS A 482 -5.41 -1.83 4.62
N GLU A 483 -4.38 -1.67 3.81
CA GLU A 483 -3.93 -0.41 3.25
C GLU A 483 -5.07 0.30 2.50
N ASP A 484 -5.77 -0.41 1.63
CA ASP A 484 -6.93 0.12 0.88
C ASP A 484 -8.07 0.58 1.81
N HIS A 485 -8.31 -0.13 2.91
CA HIS A 485 -9.31 0.24 3.91
C HIS A 485 -8.91 1.51 4.66
N VAL A 486 -7.61 1.66 4.98
CA VAL A 486 -7.07 2.88 5.59
C VAL A 486 -7.14 4.06 4.62
N ILE A 487 -6.71 3.88 3.36
CA ILE A 487 -6.76 4.90 2.30
C ILE A 487 -8.20 5.39 2.10
N SER A 488 -9.15 4.46 1.95
CA SER A 488 -10.57 4.76 1.74
C SER A 488 -11.20 5.53 2.91
N GLN A 489 -10.92 5.13 4.15
CA GLN A 489 -11.42 5.84 5.33
C GLN A 489 -10.83 7.24 5.45
N LEU A 490 -9.52 7.40 5.22
CA LEU A 490 -8.86 8.70 5.27
C LEU A 490 -9.34 9.64 4.15
N ASP A 491 -9.50 9.16 2.91
CA ASP A 491 -10.10 9.95 1.83
C ASP A 491 -11.53 10.39 2.17
N THR A 492 -12.34 9.47 2.70
CA THR A 492 -13.70 9.76 3.15
C THR A 492 -13.71 10.85 4.22
N ILE A 493 -12.83 10.75 5.22
CA ILE A 493 -12.72 11.74 6.29
C ILE A 493 -12.25 13.09 5.74
N VAL A 494 -11.22 13.11 4.89
CA VAL A 494 -10.70 14.35 4.27
C VAL A 494 -11.80 15.08 3.51
N ARG A 495 -12.60 14.36 2.71
CA ARG A 495 -13.71 14.94 1.97
C ARG A 495 -14.85 15.40 2.89
N ALA A 496 -15.21 14.59 3.89
CA ALA A 496 -16.32 14.88 4.79
C ALA A 496 -16.05 16.04 5.74
N GLN A 497 -14.81 16.16 6.23
CA GLN A 497 -14.38 17.20 7.17
C GLN A 497 -13.54 18.30 6.52
N ASN A 498 -13.53 18.33 5.19
CA ASN A 498 -13.01 19.44 4.40
C ASN A 498 -11.52 19.73 4.69
N PHE A 499 -10.71 18.70 4.90
CA PHE A 499 -9.26 18.82 5.10
C PHE A 499 -8.53 19.04 3.76
N ASP A 500 -7.31 19.58 3.81
CA ASP A 500 -6.41 19.78 2.67
C ASP A 500 -5.40 18.65 2.49
N GLY A 501 -5.48 17.58 3.29
CA GLY A 501 -4.47 16.52 3.23
C GLY A 501 -4.43 15.60 4.44
N VAL A 502 -3.47 14.68 4.40
CA VAL A 502 -3.18 13.70 5.45
C VAL A 502 -1.70 13.77 5.83
N ASP A 503 -1.41 13.74 7.12
CA ASP A 503 -0.10 13.48 7.70
C ASP A 503 -0.08 12.06 8.26
N ILE A 504 0.92 11.26 7.91
CA ILE A 504 1.11 9.91 8.43
C ILE A 504 2.11 10.00 9.59
N ASP A 505 1.60 9.96 10.82
CA ASP A 505 2.39 10.06 12.05
C ASP A 505 2.71 8.65 12.57
N TYR A 506 3.56 7.95 11.81
CA TYR A 506 3.95 6.57 12.10
C TYR A 506 5.15 6.54 13.04
N GLU A 507 4.90 6.11 14.27
CA GLU A 507 5.91 6.02 15.34
C GLU A 507 6.21 4.57 15.77
N TYR A 508 5.83 3.61 14.91
CA TYR A 508 5.98 2.19 15.17
C TYR A 508 7.15 1.60 14.40
N PHE A 509 7.48 0.35 14.71
CA PHE A 509 8.65 -0.31 14.15
C PHE A 509 8.69 -0.26 12.61
N TYR A 510 9.84 0.05 12.03
CA TYR A 510 10.03 0.04 10.57
C TYR A 510 10.75 -1.21 10.06
N GLU A 511 11.48 -1.92 10.94
CA GLU A 511 12.35 -3.05 10.62
C GLU A 511 12.03 -4.30 11.48
N ASP A 512 12.54 -5.47 11.07
CA ASP A 512 12.40 -6.72 11.81
C ASP A 512 13.19 -6.72 13.13
N ASN A 513 12.80 -7.58 14.09
CA ASN A 513 13.33 -7.69 15.46
C ASN A 513 13.01 -6.53 16.42
N ALA A 514 12.01 -5.73 16.09
CA ALA A 514 11.71 -4.52 16.84
C ALA A 514 10.65 -4.70 17.94
N GLY A 515 9.79 -5.73 17.89
CA GLY A 515 8.85 -6.06 18.98
C GLY A 515 7.41 -6.37 18.57
N TYR A 516 7.16 -6.67 17.29
CA TYR A 516 5.85 -7.04 16.77
C TYR A 516 5.21 -8.22 17.53
N ARG A 517 3.91 -8.13 17.77
CA ARG A 517 3.17 -9.04 18.66
C ARG A 517 2.29 -10.05 17.92
N THR A 518 1.90 -9.75 16.70
CA THR A 518 0.95 -10.55 15.91
C THR A 518 1.58 -11.31 14.74
N GLY A 519 2.92 -11.36 14.66
CA GLY A 519 3.65 -12.03 13.58
C GLY A 519 3.86 -11.18 12.34
N VAL A 520 3.50 -9.89 12.40
CA VAL A 520 3.84 -8.88 11.40
C VAL A 520 5.34 -8.53 11.44
N THR A 521 5.85 -8.00 10.34
CA THR A 521 7.26 -7.79 10.04
C THR A 521 7.53 -6.32 9.69
N GLY A 522 8.81 -5.92 9.69
CA GLY A 522 9.23 -4.62 9.15
C GLY A 522 8.93 -4.47 7.67
N ALA A 523 8.87 -5.59 6.92
CA ALA A 523 8.43 -5.56 5.54
C ALA A 523 6.96 -5.13 5.42
N ASP A 524 6.09 -5.60 6.30
CA ASP A 524 4.67 -5.20 6.33
C ASP A 524 4.53 -3.71 6.67
N ALA A 525 5.30 -3.21 7.64
CA ALA A 525 5.33 -1.78 7.97
C ALA A 525 5.75 -0.90 6.78
N ARG A 526 6.79 -1.31 6.05
CA ARG A 526 7.26 -0.59 4.85
C ARG A 526 6.24 -0.62 3.72
N TYR A 527 5.64 -1.78 3.46
CA TYR A 527 4.60 -1.93 2.45
C TYR A 527 3.38 -1.06 2.78
N PHE A 528 2.96 -1.07 4.05
CA PHE A 528 1.88 -0.24 4.53
C PHE A 528 2.16 1.25 4.28
N LEU A 529 3.33 1.73 4.71
CA LEU A 529 3.70 3.13 4.53
C LEU A 529 3.77 3.52 3.05
N ASP A 530 4.38 2.70 2.20
CA ASP A 530 4.47 2.98 0.76
C ASP A 530 3.09 3.00 0.09
N THR A 531 2.28 1.96 0.34
CA THR A 531 0.96 1.79 -0.27
C THR A 531 -0.02 2.86 0.19
N VAL A 532 -0.09 3.14 1.50
CA VAL A 532 -0.98 4.19 2.03
C VAL A 532 -0.56 5.57 1.50
N THR A 533 0.74 5.85 1.42
CA THR A 533 1.24 7.13 0.88
C THR A 533 0.87 7.31 -0.58
N SER A 534 1.17 6.31 -1.42
CA SER A 534 0.91 6.34 -2.86
C SER A 534 -0.59 6.31 -3.17
N GLY A 535 -1.36 5.52 -2.41
CA GLY A 535 -2.82 5.45 -2.51
C GLY A 535 -3.49 6.77 -2.14
N LEU A 536 -3.08 7.42 -1.05
CA LEU A 536 -3.60 8.74 -0.68
C LEU A 536 -3.26 9.81 -1.72
N ARG A 537 -2.05 9.81 -2.28
CA ARG A 537 -1.70 10.74 -3.37
C ARG A 537 -2.59 10.59 -4.60
N THR A 538 -3.04 9.36 -4.87
CA THR A 538 -3.86 9.03 -6.02
C THR A 538 -5.33 9.31 -5.78
N THR A 539 -5.82 9.05 -4.56
CA THR A 539 -7.25 9.08 -4.24
C THR A 539 -7.73 10.41 -3.67
N LEU A 540 -6.87 11.15 -2.94
CA LEU A 540 -7.25 12.43 -2.35
C LEU A 540 -7.55 13.49 -3.44
N PRO A 541 -8.36 14.53 -3.12
CA PRO A 541 -8.62 15.62 -4.04
C PRO A 541 -7.34 16.23 -4.63
N GLU A 542 -7.37 16.64 -5.89
CA GLU A 542 -6.25 17.31 -6.54
C GLU A 542 -5.78 18.52 -5.70
N GLY A 543 -4.47 18.62 -5.49
CA GLY A 543 -3.86 19.65 -4.63
C GLY A 543 -3.84 19.32 -3.14
N SER A 544 -4.29 18.13 -2.73
CA SER A 544 -4.13 17.64 -1.36
C SER A 544 -2.66 17.40 -1.01
N ILE A 545 -2.34 17.55 0.28
CA ILE A 545 -0.99 17.39 0.81
C ILE A 545 -0.89 16.05 1.55
N VAL A 546 0.10 15.23 1.17
CA VAL A 546 0.47 14.02 1.94
C VAL A 546 1.84 14.26 2.56
N THR A 547 1.92 14.21 3.89
CA THR A 547 3.15 14.42 4.69
C THR A 547 3.42 13.25 5.62
N HIS A 548 4.63 13.19 6.18
CA HIS A 548 4.98 12.25 7.23
C HIS A 548 5.71 12.94 8.38
N ALA A 549 5.50 12.42 9.58
CA ALA A 549 6.21 12.80 10.81
C ALA A 549 6.99 11.59 11.37
N PRO A 550 8.06 11.12 10.69
CA PRO A 550 8.78 9.95 11.18
C PRO A 550 9.56 10.24 12.46
N MET A 551 9.68 9.23 13.32
CA MET A 551 10.54 9.26 14.49
C MET A 551 11.99 8.87 14.13
N ASP A 552 12.98 9.65 14.61
CA ASP A 552 14.42 9.50 14.32
C ASP A 552 14.96 8.05 14.38
N PRO A 553 14.69 7.25 15.43
CA PRO A 553 15.13 5.85 15.51
C PRO A 553 14.34 4.86 14.65
N ASP A 554 13.08 5.14 14.31
CA ASP A 554 12.30 4.28 13.42
C ASP A 554 12.81 4.36 11.98
N MET A 555 13.57 5.40 11.67
CA MET A 555 14.28 5.48 10.41
C MET A 555 15.54 4.62 10.37
N ILE A 556 16.09 4.13 11.50
CA ILE A 556 17.39 3.46 11.61
C ILE A 556 17.27 1.94 11.56
N ALA A 557 18.04 1.30 10.66
CA ALA A 557 18.23 -0.16 10.69
C ALA A 557 18.83 -0.62 12.03
N TYR A 558 18.10 -1.44 12.77
CA TYR A 558 18.59 -2.01 14.03
C TYR A 558 19.67 -3.08 13.77
N LEU A 559 20.94 -2.66 13.70
CA LEU A 559 22.10 -3.56 13.56
C LEU A 559 22.68 -4.03 14.91
N GLY A 560 21.91 -3.92 16.00
CA GLY A 560 22.35 -4.32 17.35
C GLY A 560 23.20 -3.27 18.08
N ASN A 561 23.40 -2.10 17.48
CA ASN A 561 23.96 -0.90 18.10
C ASN A 561 23.30 0.35 17.49
N TRP A 562 22.88 1.30 18.33
CA TRP A 562 22.27 2.60 17.97
C TRP A 562 23.26 3.56 17.27
N GLN A 563 24.02 3.09 16.27
CA GLN A 563 25.26 3.77 15.84
C GLN A 563 25.32 4.13 14.35
N SER A 564 24.41 3.68 13.49
CA SER A 564 24.43 4.04 12.05
C SER A 564 23.19 4.80 11.63
N CYS A 565 23.37 5.96 11.01
CA CYS A 565 22.26 6.65 10.36
C CYS A 565 21.77 5.86 9.13
N PRO A 566 20.49 6.01 8.75
CA PRO A 566 19.89 5.18 7.72
C PRO A 566 20.48 5.52 6.36
N SER A 567 20.51 4.54 5.45
CA SER A 567 20.91 4.83 4.08
C SER A 567 19.84 5.73 3.42
N PRO A 568 20.22 6.66 2.51
CA PRO A 568 19.25 7.53 1.85
C PRO A 568 18.12 6.81 1.10
N ASN A 569 18.32 5.54 0.71
CA ASN A 569 17.35 4.71 0.01
C ASN A 569 16.28 4.11 0.94
N GLN A 570 16.52 4.09 2.27
CA GLN A 570 15.49 3.68 3.25
C GLN A 570 14.34 4.71 3.33
N TYR A 571 14.47 5.84 2.63
CA TYR A 571 13.49 6.92 2.62
C TYR A 571 12.61 6.93 1.37
N ASP A 572 12.75 5.98 0.44
CA ASP A 572 12.08 6.05 -0.87
C ASP A 572 10.55 6.03 -0.77
N ALA A 573 9.99 5.41 0.28
CA ALA A 573 8.56 5.48 0.62
C ALA A 573 8.09 6.90 1.01
N TYR A 574 8.99 7.75 1.51
CA TYR A 574 8.68 9.11 2.00
C TYR A 574 8.88 10.12 0.88
N THR A 575 7.87 10.27 0.04
CA THR A 575 8.03 10.97 -1.23
C THR A 575 7.99 12.50 -1.10
N HIS A 576 7.30 13.11 -0.10
CA HIS A 576 7.33 14.57 0.13
C HIS A 576 7.05 14.98 1.60
N ILE A 577 7.72 16.04 2.06
CA ILE A 577 7.61 16.69 3.38
C ILE A 577 7.85 15.70 4.53
N VAL A 578 9.13 15.52 4.83
CA VAL A 578 9.60 14.84 6.04
C VAL A 578 9.73 15.89 7.13
N ILE A 579 8.92 15.77 8.18
CA ILE A 579 9.04 16.60 9.39
C ILE A 579 10.06 15.91 10.31
N ALA A 580 11.27 16.43 10.39
CA ALA A 580 12.31 15.92 11.30
C ALA A 580 12.20 16.63 12.66
N PHE A 581 12.11 15.87 13.75
CA PHE A 581 12.02 16.43 15.10
C PHE A 581 13.39 16.86 15.63
N ALA A 582 13.65 18.18 15.63
CA ALA A 582 14.76 18.76 16.36
C ALA A 582 14.41 18.84 17.85
N VAL A 583 14.68 17.77 18.58
CA VAL A 583 14.55 17.80 20.03
C VAL A 583 15.77 18.44 20.68
N SER A 584 15.57 19.45 21.53
CA SER A 584 16.62 20.07 22.35
C SER A 584 17.03 19.17 23.53
N TYR A 585 17.37 17.91 23.29
CA TYR A 585 17.76 16.95 24.33
C TYR A 585 19.20 16.48 24.14
N THR A 586 19.95 16.40 25.24
CA THR A 586 21.11 15.51 25.33
C THR A 586 20.64 14.16 25.84
N TRP A 587 20.70 13.12 25.02
CA TRP A 587 20.42 11.74 25.44
C TRP A 587 21.52 11.24 26.39
N SER A 588 21.34 11.41 27.70
CA SER A 588 21.96 10.55 28.70
C SER A 588 20.87 9.64 29.26
N SER A 589 21.12 8.33 29.23
CA SER A 589 20.18 7.30 29.69
C SER A 589 19.50 7.69 31.00
N TYR A 590 18.16 7.79 30.96
CA TYR A 590 17.20 7.84 32.06
C TYR A 590 16.64 9.18 32.59
N GLN A 591 16.94 10.37 32.07
CA GLN A 591 16.18 11.59 32.45
C GLN A 591 15.99 12.61 31.32
N ASN A 592 14.72 13.01 31.09
CA ASN A 592 14.32 14.11 30.21
C ASN A 592 14.72 15.45 30.84
N ASN A 593 15.87 16.00 30.44
CA ASN A 593 16.24 17.37 30.83
C ASN A 593 15.94 18.31 29.66
N CYS A 594 14.87 19.10 29.78
CA CYS A 594 14.60 20.21 28.87
C CYS A 594 15.73 21.26 29.02
N ASP A 595 16.24 21.81 27.91
CA ASP A 595 17.13 22.98 27.99
C ASP A 595 16.32 24.18 28.48
N ALA A 596 16.53 24.56 29.75
CA ALA A 596 15.85 25.69 30.38
C ALA A 596 16.13 27.04 29.71
N GLN A 597 17.11 27.13 28.80
CA GLN A 597 17.47 28.31 28.04
C GLN A 597 16.89 28.30 26.61
N CYS A 598 16.17 27.25 26.20
CA CYS A 598 15.62 27.10 24.85
C CYS A 598 16.68 27.27 23.74
N ASN A 599 17.93 26.87 23.98
CA ASN A 599 18.93 26.91 22.93
C ASN A 599 18.62 25.80 21.93
N ILE A 600 18.29 26.18 20.70
CA ILE A 600 18.25 25.23 19.59
C ILE A 600 19.70 24.81 19.33
N GLY A 601 20.01 23.53 19.58
CA GLY A 601 21.33 22.98 19.31
C GLY A 601 21.74 23.30 17.88
N SER A 602 22.85 24.02 17.72
CA SER A 602 23.43 24.34 16.42
C SER A 602 24.76 23.61 16.27
N PRO A 603 24.88 22.65 15.35
CA PRO A 603 23.86 22.27 14.38
C PRO A 603 22.78 21.33 14.95
N VAL A 604 21.59 21.36 14.33
CA VAL A 604 20.46 20.53 14.73
C VAL A 604 20.78 19.05 14.49
N PRO A 605 20.66 18.18 15.50
CA PRO A 605 20.85 16.75 15.31
C PRO A 605 19.74 16.19 14.41
N ILE A 606 20.11 15.48 13.35
CA ILE A 606 19.19 14.89 12.34
C ILE A 606 19.27 13.34 12.36
N CYS A 607 20.18 12.78 13.17
CA CYS A 607 20.27 11.35 13.53
C CYS A 607 21.41 11.15 14.55
N ASN A 608 21.26 10.24 15.53
CA ASN A 608 22.30 9.90 16.52
C ASN A 608 22.94 11.11 17.26
N ASN A 609 22.16 12.15 17.57
CA ASN A 609 22.65 13.41 18.13
C ASN A 609 23.74 14.12 17.27
N ALA A 610 23.86 13.76 15.99
CA ALA A 610 24.77 14.35 15.04
C ALA A 610 24.01 15.14 13.97
N ASN A 611 24.58 16.26 13.55
CA ASN A 611 24.10 16.96 12.37
C ASN A 611 24.43 16.14 11.13
N ASN A 612 23.39 15.67 10.45
CA ASN A 612 23.53 14.91 9.23
C ASN A 612 23.04 15.74 8.02
N GLN A 613 23.69 16.89 7.80
CA GLN A 613 23.38 17.77 6.67
C GLN A 613 23.46 17.02 5.32
N ALA A 614 24.38 16.06 5.18
CA ALA A 614 24.50 15.23 3.98
C ALA A 614 23.23 14.39 3.71
N LEU A 615 22.56 13.92 4.76
CA LEU A 615 21.29 13.21 4.64
C LEU A 615 20.15 14.14 4.19
N VAL A 616 20.06 15.35 4.77
CA VAL A 616 19.10 16.38 4.35
C VAL A 616 19.35 16.80 2.90
N ASP A 617 20.60 16.98 2.51
CA ASP A 617 20.98 17.34 1.14
C ASP A 617 20.65 16.20 0.17
N THR A 618 20.81 14.95 0.59
CA THR A 618 20.42 13.79 -0.22
C THR A 618 18.91 13.74 -0.44
N TRP A 619 18.10 13.94 0.61
CA TRP A 619 16.64 14.02 0.47
C TRP A 619 16.22 15.17 -0.45
N ARG A 620 16.84 16.35 -0.31
CA ARG A 620 16.59 17.49 -1.20
C ARG A 620 16.96 17.19 -2.66
N ASN A 621 18.07 16.49 -2.89
CA ASN A 621 18.48 16.06 -4.22
C ASN A 621 17.54 15.01 -4.83
N GLN A 622 16.85 14.22 -3.99
CA GLN A 622 15.75 13.33 -4.39
C GLN A 622 14.41 14.07 -4.59
N GLY A 623 14.39 15.42 -4.51
CA GLY A 623 13.19 16.23 -4.68
C GLY A 623 12.31 16.35 -3.41
N LYS A 624 12.74 15.76 -2.28
CA LYS A 624 11.97 15.79 -1.04
C LYS A 624 12.09 17.15 -0.37
N LYS A 625 10.97 17.68 0.11
CA LYS A 625 10.93 18.83 1.01
C LYS A 625 11.14 18.34 2.45
N VAL A 626 12.00 19.01 3.21
CA VAL A 626 12.33 18.63 4.58
C VAL A 626 12.01 19.83 5.47
N ILE A 627 11.16 19.62 6.48
CA ILE A 627 10.76 20.65 7.43
C ILE A 627 11.35 20.29 8.79
N LEU A 628 11.96 21.28 9.43
CA LEU A 628 12.42 21.13 10.79
C LEU A 628 11.26 21.38 11.75
N SER A 629 10.93 20.39 12.56
CA SER A 629 10.02 20.54 13.70
C SER A 629 10.84 20.86 14.96
N PHE A 630 10.29 21.72 15.81
CA PHE A 630 10.84 22.05 17.13
C PHE A 630 9.68 21.89 18.12
N GLY A 631 9.90 21.06 19.16
CA GLY A 631 8.92 20.68 20.17
C GLY A 631 9.31 21.11 21.56
#